data_AF-I6AYC4-F1
#
_entry.id   AF-I6AYC4-F1
#
_cell.length_a   1.000
_cell.length_b   1.000
_cell.length_c   1.000
_cell.angle_alpha   90.00
_cell.angle_beta   90.00
_cell.angle_gamma   90.00
#
_symmetry.space_group_name_H-M   'P 1'
#
loop_
_entity.id
_entity.type
_entity.pdbx_description
1 polymer ?
#
loop_
_entity_poly.entity_id
_entity_poly.type
_entity_poly.pdbx_seq_one_letter_code
_entity_poly.pdbx_strand_id
1 'polypeptide(L)'
;MMTRFRFRSSFALRCWKYIRRAILAAAALAVVGVILWFWPATGMLDGPRQAVLHSDIPGLELGLTVRWYDLKLNRETQQRTLDFEADGTARLPDYALRTSVVRLWLKRILVPLGRWTACENCYGPMTYASLYRKNEFKPPEMTRLAQNTETRGEVVEFTVSLLPDETQYEERSLLVDDLTALMAEAKAIIQAGPSAFIEPETYGPALRKLNPVRAECTRGSLLVWMGGKVGYTLNPDSAGGPMINGAWMSGTRYPGIQKIERM
;
A
#
# COMPACT_ATOMS: atom_id res chain seq x y z
N MET A 1 57.34 46.25 -64.93
CA MET A 1 57.63 45.53 -63.66
C MET A 1 56.29 45.19 -63.00
N MET A 2 55.82 43.94 -63.11
CA MET A 2 54.62 43.45 -62.41
C MET A 2 54.85 41.98 -62.04
N THR A 3 55.24 41.73 -60.80
CA THR A 3 55.40 40.39 -60.23
C THR A 3 54.04 39.93 -59.68
N ARG A 4 53.39 39.00 -60.40
CA ARG A 4 52.19 38.31 -59.91
C ARG A 4 52.59 37.24 -58.88
N PHE A 5 52.26 37.48 -57.62
CA PHE A 5 52.31 36.48 -56.55
C PHE A 5 51.25 35.39 -56.79
N ARG A 6 51.68 34.18 -57.18
CA ARG A 6 50.83 32.97 -57.14
C ARG A 6 50.76 32.47 -55.71
N PHE A 7 49.73 32.90 -54.98
CA PHE A 7 49.44 32.36 -53.65
C PHE A 7 49.00 30.88 -53.76
N ARG A 8 49.62 30.03 -52.95
CA ARG A 8 49.45 28.58 -52.89
C ARG A 8 48.01 28.20 -52.49
N SER A 9 47.17 27.89 -53.49
CA SER A 9 45.78 27.40 -53.31
C SER A 9 45.68 26.04 -52.61
N SER A 10 46.77 25.27 -52.53
CA SER A 10 46.76 23.91 -51.99
C SER A 10 46.72 23.83 -50.46
N PHE A 11 47.16 24.87 -49.75
CA PHE A 11 47.19 24.87 -48.28
C PHE A 11 45.81 25.19 -47.69
N ALA A 12 45.11 26.17 -48.27
CA ALA A 12 43.74 26.54 -47.90
C ALA A 12 42.76 25.37 -48.08
N LEU A 13 42.89 24.62 -49.18
CA LEU A 13 42.07 23.43 -49.46
C LEU A 13 42.31 22.28 -48.48
N ARG A 14 43.55 22.11 -47.97
CA ARG A 14 43.85 21.10 -46.95
C ARG A 14 43.31 21.51 -45.59
N CYS A 15 43.52 22.76 -45.16
CA CYS A 15 42.98 23.27 -43.90
C CYS A 15 41.44 23.19 -43.85
N TRP A 16 40.76 23.50 -44.96
CA TRP A 16 39.30 23.40 -45.03
C TRP A 16 38.77 21.96 -44.82
N LYS A 17 39.49 20.94 -45.34
CA LYS A 17 39.12 19.53 -45.11
C LYS A 17 39.24 19.14 -43.63
N TYR A 18 40.25 19.62 -42.92
CA TYR A 18 40.41 19.35 -41.48
C TYR A 18 39.35 20.05 -40.65
N ILE A 19 39.07 21.32 -40.93
CA ILE A 19 38.03 22.10 -40.23
C ILE A 19 36.66 21.46 -40.45
N ARG A 20 36.33 21.04 -41.68
CA ARG A 20 35.05 20.37 -41.98
C ARG A 20 34.89 19.06 -41.23
N ARG A 21 35.96 18.26 -41.09
CA ARG A 21 35.93 17.01 -40.31
C ARG A 21 35.73 17.27 -38.82
N ALA A 22 36.38 18.30 -38.27
CA ALA A 22 36.21 18.68 -36.87
C ALA A 22 34.78 19.15 -36.56
N ILE A 23 34.18 19.97 -37.43
CA ILE A 23 32.78 20.42 -37.28
C ILE A 23 31.82 19.23 -37.35
N LEU A 24 32.01 18.32 -38.31
CA LEU A 24 31.16 17.13 -38.43
C LEU A 24 31.29 16.20 -37.22
N ALA A 25 32.51 16.02 -36.69
CA ALA A 25 32.73 15.23 -35.48
C ALA A 25 32.07 15.88 -34.24
N ALA A 26 32.17 17.21 -34.09
CA ALA A 26 31.51 17.94 -33.02
C ALA A 26 29.98 17.85 -33.12
N ALA A 27 29.42 17.99 -34.33
CA ALA A 27 27.99 17.81 -34.56
C ALA A 27 27.52 16.37 -34.27
N ALA A 28 28.30 15.35 -34.69
CA ALA A 28 27.99 13.96 -34.38
C ALA A 28 28.04 13.67 -32.88
N LEU A 29 29.03 14.20 -32.15
CA LEU A 29 29.12 14.09 -30.69
C LEU A 29 27.97 14.82 -29.99
N ALA A 30 27.53 15.98 -30.49
CA ALA A 30 26.35 16.67 -29.98
C ALA A 30 25.08 15.84 -30.20
N VAL A 31 24.92 15.22 -31.37
CA VAL A 31 23.79 14.32 -31.67
C VAL A 31 23.83 13.07 -30.79
N VAL A 32 25.00 12.43 -30.59
CA VAL A 32 25.15 11.27 -29.69
C VAL A 32 24.89 11.69 -28.24
N GLY A 33 25.34 12.86 -27.81
CA GLY A 33 25.04 13.42 -26.49
C GLY A 33 23.54 13.65 -26.30
N VAL A 34 22.86 14.22 -27.29
CA VAL A 34 21.40 14.35 -27.31
C VAL A 34 20.73 12.98 -27.30
N ILE A 35 21.15 12.01 -28.12
CA ILE A 35 20.59 10.66 -28.15
C ILE A 35 20.79 9.92 -26.82
N LEU A 36 21.95 10.05 -26.16
CA LEU A 36 22.20 9.49 -24.84
C LEU A 36 21.40 10.21 -23.75
N TRP A 37 21.17 11.51 -23.89
CA TRP A 37 20.33 12.30 -22.98
C TRP A 37 18.84 12.03 -23.16
N PHE A 38 18.42 11.68 -24.38
CA PHE A 38 17.06 11.26 -24.75
C PHE A 38 16.89 9.73 -24.77
N TRP A 39 17.94 8.96 -24.46
CA TRP A 39 17.84 7.51 -24.40
C TRP A 39 16.83 7.18 -23.30
N PRO A 40 15.85 6.31 -23.56
CA PRO A 40 14.83 5.97 -22.57
C PRO A 40 15.46 5.04 -21.53
N ALA A 41 16.35 5.58 -20.70
CA ALA A 41 16.60 4.99 -19.40
C ALA A 41 15.24 5.02 -18.70
N THR A 42 14.70 3.85 -18.40
CA THR A 42 13.51 3.73 -17.56
C THR A 42 13.95 4.00 -16.13
N GLY A 43 13.41 5.04 -15.50
CA GLY A 43 13.62 5.27 -14.06
C GLY A 43 12.67 4.37 -13.26
N MET A 44 13.20 3.66 -12.26
CA MET A 44 12.35 2.98 -11.27
C MET A 44 11.78 4.00 -10.29
N LEU A 45 10.57 3.75 -9.80
CA LEU A 45 9.78 4.68 -9.00
C LEU A 45 9.64 4.19 -7.56
N ASP A 46 9.44 5.15 -6.65
CA ASP A 46 9.09 4.89 -5.25
C ASP A 46 7.60 4.55 -5.13
N GLY A 47 7.33 3.37 -4.61
CA GLY A 47 6.01 2.77 -4.40
C GLY A 47 6.21 1.33 -3.94
N PRO A 48 5.17 0.66 -3.44
CA PRO A 48 5.33 -0.74 -3.07
C PRO A 48 5.72 -1.51 -4.33
N ARG A 49 6.89 -2.15 -4.30
CA ARG A 49 7.40 -2.97 -5.40
C ARG A 49 6.68 -4.29 -5.49
N GLN A 50 6.21 -4.80 -4.36
CA GLN A 50 5.58 -6.11 -4.28
C GLN A 50 4.27 -6.02 -3.51
N ALA A 51 3.30 -6.83 -3.92
CA ALA A 51 2.16 -7.16 -3.08
C ALA A 51 2.18 -8.65 -2.76
N VAL A 52 1.92 -8.95 -1.49
CA VAL A 52 1.81 -10.30 -0.97
C VAL A 52 0.39 -10.49 -0.49
N LEU A 53 -0.21 -11.60 -0.88
CA LEU A 53 -1.56 -11.97 -0.52
C LEU A 53 -1.51 -13.18 0.42
N HIS A 54 -2.24 -13.10 1.53
CA HIS A 54 -2.43 -14.19 2.48
C HIS A 54 -3.91 -14.57 2.52
N SER A 55 -4.21 -15.85 2.34
CA SER A 55 -5.53 -16.40 2.61
C SER A 55 -5.43 -17.81 3.17
N ASP A 56 -6.14 -18.04 4.27
CA ASP A 56 -6.31 -19.33 4.92
C ASP A 56 -7.63 -20.01 4.54
N ILE A 57 -8.35 -19.48 3.54
CA ILE A 57 -9.73 -19.87 3.22
C ILE A 57 -9.76 -20.87 2.07
N PRO A 58 -10.17 -22.13 2.29
CA PRO A 58 -10.25 -23.14 1.24
C PRO A 58 -11.25 -22.75 0.14
N GLY A 59 -10.84 -22.87 -1.13
CA GLY A 59 -11.70 -22.63 -2.31
C GLY A 59 -11.98 -21.17 -2.64
N LEU A 60 -11.40 -20.21 -1.89
CA LEU A 60 -11.53 -18.79 -2.18
C LEU A 60 -10.54 -18.37 -3.28
N GLU A 61 -11.06 -18.10 -4.48
CA GLU A 61 -10.25 -17.53 -5.57
C GLU A 61 -10.21 -15.99 -5.47
N LEU A 62 -9.04 -15.46 -5.15
CA LEU A 62 -8.77 -14.02 -5.10
C LEU A 62 -7.99 -13.58 -6.33
N GLY A 63 -8.42 -12.47 -6.92
CA GLY A 63 -7.66 -11.73 -7.91
C GLY A 63 -7.19 -10.41 -7.33
N LEU A 64 -6.13 -9.84 -7.93
CA LEU A 64 -5.69 -8.50 -7.62
C LEU A 64 -5.94 -7.59 -8.83
N THR A 65 -6.63 -6.49 -8.58
CA THR A 65 -6.67 -5.35 -9.50
C THR A 65 -5.62 -4.36 -9.03
N VAL A 66 -4.70 -4.01 -9.92
CA VAL A 66 -3.74 -2.95 -9.65
C VAL A 66 -3.94 -1.82 -10.64
N ARG A 67 -4.06 -0.62 -10.09
CA ARG A 67 -4.36 0.62 -10.80
C ARG A 67 -3.16 1.53 -10.66
N TRP A 68 -2.70 2.06 -11.79
CA TRP A 68 -1.61 3.02 -11.82
C TRP A 68 -2.07 4.29 -12.49
N TYR A 69 -1.54 5.38 -11.95
CA TYR A 69 -1.75 6.72 -12.44
C TYR A 69 -0.40 7.24 -12.90
N ASP A 70 -0.27 7.60 -14.18
CA ASP A 70 0.93 8.27 -14.67
C ASP A 70 1.01 9.73 -14.16
N LEU A 71 2.06 10.45 -14.53
CA LEU A 71 2.26 11.86 -14.14
C LEU A 71 1.19 12.83 -14.68
N LYS A 72 0.32 12.39 -15.60
CA LYS A 72 -0.84 13.11 -16.13
C LYS A 72 -2.15 12.58 -15.56
N LEU A 73 -2.09 11.71 -14.55
CA LEU A 73 -3.23 10.99 -13.98
C LEU A 73 -3.97 10.10 -15.00
N ASN A 74 -3.31 9.72 -16.10
CA ASN A 74 -3.87 8.69 -16.97
C ASN A 74 -3.92 7.38 -16.18
N ARG A 75 -5.12 6.81 -16.10
CA ARG A 75 -5.35 5.56 -15.39
C ARG A 75 -5.14 4.40 -16.34
N GLU A 76 -4.23 3.52 -15.96
CA GLU A 76 -4.17 2.17 -16.51
C GLU A 76 -4.52 1.18 -15.39
N THR A 77 -5.12 0.06 -15.77
CA THR A 77 -5.54 -0.98 -14.83
C THR A 77 -5.14 -2.31 -15.41
N GLN A 78 -4.33 -3.08 -14.68
CA GLN A 78 -4.20 -4.51 -14.95
C GLN A 78 -4.91 -5.27 -13.85
N GLN A 79 -5.62 -6.29 -14.29
CA GLN A 79 -6.17 -7.30 -13.43
C GLN A 79 -5.36 -8.56 -13.63
N ARG A 80 -4.93 -9.16 -12.53
CA ARG A 80 -4.29 -10.47 -12.55
C ARG A 80 -4.98 -11.36 -11.53
N THR A 81 -5.32 -12.55 -11.97
CA THR A 81 -5.63 -13.65 -11.06
C THR A 81 -4.31 -14.24 -10.60
N LEU A 82 -4.20 -14.52 -9.32
CA LEU A 82 -3.04 -15.17 -8.75
C LEU A 82 -3.46 -16.58 -8.32
N ASP A 83 -2.64 -17.55 -8.66
CA ASP A 83 -2.73 -18.87 -8.06
C ASP A 83 -1.97 -18.81 -6.72
N PHE A 84 -2.62 -19.25 -5.65
CA PHE A 84 -1.99 -19.32 -4.33
C PHE A 84 -1.01 -20.48 -4.30
N GLU A 85 0.16 -20.24 -3.69
CA GLU A 85 1.10 -21.28 -3.32
C GLU A 85 0.48 -22.17 -2.22
N ALA A 86 1.08 -23.35 -2.00
CA ALA A 86 0.56 -24.32 -1.04
C ALA A 86 0.54 -23.81 0.42
N ASP A 87 1.28 -22.74 0.72
CA ASP A 87 1.32 -22.06 2.01
C ASP A 87 0.23 -20.98 2.17
N GLY A 88 -0.69 -20.86 1.20
CA GLY A 88 -1.77 -19.86 1.23
C GLY A 88 -1.26 -18.45 0.91
N THR A 89 -0.05 -18.33 0.34
CA THR A 89 0.50 -17.04 -0.08
C THR A 89 0.50 -16.90 -1.60
N ALA A 90 0.32 -15.67 -2.09
CA ALA A 90 0.57 -15.35 -3.49
C ALA A 90 1.40 -14.08 -3.59
N ARG A 91 2.53 -14.16 -4.29
CA ARG A 91 3.44 -13.03 -4.49
C ARG A 91 3.33 -12.50 -5.90
N LEU A 92 3.21 -11.18 -6.01
CA LEU A 92 3.31 -10.54 -7.31
C LEU A 92 4.76 -10.27 -7.69
N PRO A 93 5.09 -10.34 -8.99
CA PRO A 93 6.35 -9.83 -9.48
C PRO A 93 6.40 -8.32 -9.25
N ASP A 94 7.63 -7.79 -9.20
CA ASP A 94 7.83 -6.36 -9.00
C ASP A 94 7.04 -5.52 -10.00
N TYR A 95 6.39 -4.47 -9.51
CA TYR A 95 5.75 -3.49 -10.38
C TYR A 95 6.82 -2.70 -11.15
N ALA A 96 7.23 -3.21 -12.31
CA ALA A 96 8.14 -2.52 -13.20
C ALA A 96 7.43 -1.34 -13.88
N LEU A 97 7.39 -0.19 -13.19
CA LEU A 97 6.80 1.04 -13.71
C LEU A 97 7.71 1.66 -14.78
N ARG A 98 7.27 1.64 -16.04
CA ARG A 98 7.95 2.32 -17.14
C ARG A 98 7.36 3.72 -17.31
N THR A 99 8.01 4.73 -16.73
CA THR A 99 7.77 6.13 -17.10
C THR A 99 8.98 6.68 -17.87
N SER A 100 8.76 7.66 -18.74
CA SER A 100 9.90 8.28 -19.44
C SER A 100 10.68 9.16 -18.47
N VAL A 101 12.00 9.00 -18.41
CA VAL A 101 12.88 9.85 -17.59
C VAL A 101 12.73 11.33 -17.93
N VAL A 102 12.46 11.66 -19.20
CA VAL A 102 12.16 13.03 -19.64
C VAL A 102 10.99 13.64 -18.84
N ARG A 103 9.91 12.88 -18.61
CA ARG A 103 8.76 13.35 -17.83
C ARG A 103 9.10 13.51 -16.34
N LEU A 104 9.83 12.57 -15.76
CA LEU A 104 10.33 12.68 -14.38
C LEU A 104 11.20 13.92 -14.20
N TRP A 105 12.06 14.22 -15.19
CA TRP A 105 12.96 15.35 -15.16
C TRP A 105 12.22 16.68 -15.34
N LEU A 106 11.28 16.77 -16.28
CA LEU A 106 10.38 17.92 -16.44
C LEU A 106 9.63 18.22 -15.14
N LYS A 107 9.08 17.20 -14.48
CA LYS A 107 8.41 17.37 -13.18
C LYS A 107 9.38 17.92 -12.11
N ARG A 108 10.60 17.37 -11.99
CA ARG A 108 11.61 17.85 -11.03
C ARG A 108 11.98 19.32 -11.23
N ILE A 109 11.95 19.85 -12.45
CA ILE A 109 12.22 21.28 -12.71
C ILE A 109 10.98 22.14 -12.52
N LEU A 110 9.83 21.70 -13.04
CA LEU A 110 8.65 22.55 -13.16
C LEU A 110 7.84 22.65 -11.87
N VAL A 111 7.92 21.64 -10.99
CA VAL A 111 7.26 21.63 -9.67
C VAL A 111 7.79 22.75 -8.76
N PRO A 112 9.11 22.91 -8.53
CA PRO A 112 9.65 24.04 -7.76
C PRO A 112 9.28 25.42 -8.33
N LEU A 113 9.00 25.50 -9.64
CA LEU A 113 8.67 26.74 -10.33
C LEU A 113 7.16 27.06 -10.30
N GLY A 114 6.32 26.22 -9.68
CA GLY A 114 4.87 26.43 -9.60
C GLY A 114 4.16 26.42 -10.96
N ARG A 115 4.81 25.90 -12.02
CA ARG A 115 4.30 25.91 -13.41
C ARG A 115 3.66 24.59 -13.84
N TRP A 116 3.37 23.73 -12.88
CA TRP A 116 2.75 22.43 -13.08
C TRP A 116 1.47 22.40 -12.23
N THR A 117 0.37 21.84 -12.76
CA THR A 117 -0.97 22.03 -12.16
C THR A 117 -1.07 21.38 -10.78
N ALA A 118 -1.96 21.89 -9.91
CA ALA A 118 -2.10 21.41 -8.53
C ALA A 118 -2.41 19.91 -8.41
N CYS A 119 -3.18 19.34 -9.34
CA CYS A 119 -3.51 17.91 -9.36
C CYS A 119 -2.34 17.04 -9.87
N GLU A 120 -1.50 17.59 -10.75
CA GLU A 120 -0.30 16.89 -11.26
C GLU A 120 0.96 17.14 -10.38
N ASN A 121 0.87 18.09 -9.45
CA ASN A 121 1.80 18.29 -8.33
C ASN A 121 1.61 17.25 -7.22
N CYS A 122 0.56 16.43 -7.27
CA CYS A 122 0.41 15.28 -6.41
C CYS A 122 1.60 14.31 -6.62
N TYR A 123 2.06 13.71 -5.53
CA TYR A 123 3.27 12.90 -5.45
C TYR A 123 3.32 11.80 -6.53
N GLY A 124 4.31 11.89 -7.41
CA GLY A 124 4.70 10.81 -8.33
C GLY A 124 3.59 10.22 -9.22
N PRO A 125 3.91 9.21 -10.04
CA PRO A 125 2.94 8.21 -10.43
C PRO A 125 2.52 7.42 -9.19
N MET A 126 1.24 7.10 -9.07
CA MET A 126 0.68 6.39 -7.92
C MET A 126 0.25 4.99 -8.32
N THR A 127 0.51 4.02 -7.44
CA THR A 127 0.06 2.63 -7.63
C THR A 127 -0.87 2.25 -6.48
N TYR A 128 -2.05 1.74 -6.83
CA TYR A 128 -3.04 1.23 -5.89
C TYR A 128 -3.32 -0.22 -6.20
N ALA A 129 -3.15 -1.09 -5.21
CA ALA A 129 -3.54 -2.48 -5.28
C ALA A 129 -4.86 -2.66 -4.51
N SER A 130 -5.78 -3.45 -5.08
CA SER A 130 -7.05 -3.80 -4.48
C SER A 130 -7.41 -5.23 -4.82
N LEU A 131 -7.86 -6.00 -3.85
CA LEU A 131 -8.35 -7.34 -4.08
C LEU A 131 -9.76 -7.34 -4.67
N TYR A 132 -10.01 -8.34 -5.49
CA TYR A 132 -11.35 -8.69 -5.93
C TYR A 132 -11.54 -10.20 -5.84
N ARG A 133 -12.78 -10.64 -5.65
CA ARG A 133 -13.14 -12.06 -5.69
C ARG A 133 -13.45 -12.44 -7.13
N LYS A 134 -12.89 -13.55 -7.60
CA LYS A 134 -13.10 -14.01 -8.98
C LYS A 134 -14.47 -14.67 -9.15
N ASN A 135 -14.91 -15.39 -8.13
CA ASN A 135 -16.18 -16.12 -8.13
C ASN A 135 -17.12 -15.61 -7.03
N GLU A 136 -18.41 -15.96 -7.14
CA GLU A 136 -19.38 -15.79 -6.07
C GLU A 136 -19.08 -16.75 -4.92
N PHE A 137 -18.11 -16.39 -4.07
CA PHE A 137 -17.90 -17.09 -2.81
C PHE A 137 -19.00 -16.69 -1.83
N LYS A 138 -19.75 -17.69 -1.37
CA LYS A 138 -20.67 -17.57 -0.25
C LYS A 138 -19.95 -17.99 1.03
N PRO A 139 -19.67 -17.07 1.96
CA PRO A 139 -19.07 -17.44 3.23
C PRO A 139 -20.01 -18.39 3.99
N PRO A 140 -19.46 -19.24 4.88
CA PRO A 140 -20.25 -19.99 5.84
C PRO A 140 -21.23 -19.09 6.62
N GLU A 141 -22.30 -19.68 7.13
CA GLU A 141 -23.31 -18.97 7.93
C GLU A 141 -22.67 -18.21 9.11
N MET A 142 -23.19 -17.03 9.43
CA MET A 142 -22.67 -16.16 10.51
C MET A 142 -21.21 -15.74 10.38
N THR A 143 -20.63 -15.81 9.17
CA THR A 143 -19.28 -15.32 8.90
C THR A 143 -19.27 -14.33 7.75
N ARG A 144 -18.25 -13.46 7.77
CA ARG A 144 -17.99 -12.47 6.72
C ARG A 144 -16.52 -12.52 6.34
N LEU A 145 -16.25 -12.15 5.09
CA LEU A 145 -14.89 -11.91 4.65
C LEU A 145 -14.42 -10.55 5.17
N ALA A 146 -13.25 -10.54 5.78
CA ALA A 146 -12.55 -9.32 6.15
C ALA A 146 -11.26 -9.22 5.34
N GLN A 147 -11.02 -8.03 4.79
CA GLN A 147 -9.77 -7.72 4.10
C GLN A 147 -9.00 -6.71 4.94
N ASN A 148 -7.79 -7.07 5.33
CA ASN A 148 -6.83 -6.14 5.90
C ASN A 148 -5.75 -5.78 4.87
N THR A 149 -5.26 -4.56 4.92
CA THR A 149 -4.19 -4.06 4.05
C THR A 149 -3.16 -3.37 4.91
N GLU A 150 -1.95 -3.90 4.93
CA GLU A 150 -0.82 -3.35 5.68
C GLU A 150 0.31 -2.97 4.70
N THR A 151 0.86 -1.77 4.85
CA THR A 151 2.01 -1.33 4.06
C THR A 151 3.27 -1.37 4.92
N ARG A 152 4.24 -2.21 4.55
CA ARG A 152 5.53 -2.37 5.21
C ARG A 152 6.66 -2.04 4.23
N GLY A 153 7.17 -0.81 4.31
CA GLY A 153 8.21 -0.34 3.40
C GLY A 153 7.76 -0.40 1.94
N GLU A 154 8.44 -1.21 1.12
CA GLU A 154 8.13 -1.42 -0.30
C GLU A 154 7.13 -2.57 -0.55
N VAL A 155 6.51 -3.13 0.49
CA VAL A 155 5.57 -4.26 0.36
C VAL A 155 4.18 -3.85 0.85
N VAL A 156 3.14 -4.19 0.09
CA VAL A 156 1.76 -4.19 0.59
C VAL A 156 1.32 -5.61 0.84
N GLU A 157 1.00 -5.92 2.09
CA GLU A 157 0.43 -7.19 2.52
C GLU A 157 -1.09 -7.06 2.54
N PHE A 158 -1.76 -7.91 1.78
CA PHE A 158 -3.20 -8.09 1.85
C PHE A 158 -3.50 -9.39 2.58
N THR A 159 -4.31 -9.33 3.62
CA THR A 159 -4.79 -10.53 4.33
C THR A 159 -6.29 -10.63 4.17
N VAL A 160 -6.76 -11.78 3.73
CA VAL A 160 -8.20 -12.10 3.69
C VAL A 160 -8.47 -13.19 4.70
N SER A 161 -9.31 -12.87 5.67
CA SER A 161 -9.67 -13.78 6.76
C SER A 161 -11.19 -13.94 6.83
N LEU A 162 -11.62 -15.12 7.26
CA LEU A 162 -13.02 -15.37 7.57
C LEU A 162 -13.26 -15.01 9.04
N LEU A 163 -14.10 -14.02 9.30
CA LEU A 163 -14.42 -13.55 10.64
C LEU A 163 -15.89 -13.81 10.97
N PRO A 164 -16.24 -14.01 12.26
CA PRO A 164 -17.63 -13.92 12.69
C PRO A 164 -18.28 -12.61 12.22
N ASP A 165 -19.46 -12.72 11.60
CA ASP A 165 -20.26 -11.56 11.19
C ASP A 165 -21.06 -11.07 12.39
N GLU A 166 -20.55 -10.05 13.06
CA GLU A 166 -21.12 -9.56 14.31
C GLU A 166 -22.56 -9.06 14.13
N THR A 167 -22.94 -8.64 12.92
CA THR A 167 -24.28 -8.14 12.60
C THR A 167 -25.38 -9.20 12.65
N GLN A 168 -25.00 -10.49 12.62
CA GLN A 168 -25.93 -11.62 12.71
C GLN A 168 -26.17 -12.07 14.16
N TYR A 169 -25.51 -11.45 15.14
CA TYR A 169 -25.66 -11.76 16.56
C TYR A 169 -26.41 -10.64 17.28
N GLU A 170 -27.23 -11.01 18.27
CA GLU A 170 -27.92 -10.06 19.13
C GLU A 170 -26.92 -9.17 19.89
N GLU A 171 -27.22 -7.87 19.98
CA GLU A 171 -26.41 -6.91 20.71
C GLU A 171 -26.47 -7.19 22.21
N ARG A 172 -25.29 -7.38 22.82
CA ARG A 172 -25.16 -7.66 24.26
C ARG A 172 -24.37 -6.57 24.95
N SER A 173 -24.86 -6.14 26.10
CA SER A 173 -24.15 -5.21 26.96
C SER A 173 -22.98 -5.90 27.68
N LEU A 174 -21.91 -5.15 27.92
CA LEU A 174 -20.77 -5.65 28.69
C LEU A 174 -21.11 -5.78 30.18
N LEU A 175 -21.05 -7.01 30.69
CA LEU A 175 -21.16 -7.33 32.11
C LEU A 175 -19.82 -7.90 32.58
N VAL A 176 -19.13 -7.19 33.46
CA VAL A 176 -17.82 -7.58 33.98
C VAL A 176 -17.98 -7.94 35.44
N ASP A 177 -17.69 -9.18 35.78
CA ASP A 177 -17.73 -9.67 37.16
C ASP A 177 -16.39 -9.41 37.88
N ASP A 178 -15.28 -9.68 37.20
CA ASP A 178 -13.92 -9.45 37.70
C ASP A 178 -13.13 -8.62 36.67
N LEU A 179 -13.08 -7.31 36.91
CA LEU A 179 -12.38 -6.37 36.05
C LEU A 179 -10.87 -6.59 36.07
N THR A 180 -10.31 -6.96 37.22
CA THR A 180 -8.86 -7.16 37.37
C THR A 180 -8.40 -8.38 36.58
N ALA A 181 -9.12 -9.50 36.68
CA ALA A 181 -8.82 -10.70 35.89
C ALA A 181 -8.96 -10.42 34.38
N LEU A 182 -10.04 -9.72 33.98
CA LEU A 182 -10.26 -9.37 32.58
C LEU A 182 -9.14 -8.47 32.01
N MET A 183 -8.69 -7.47 32.76
CA MET A 183 -7.60 -6.59 32.34
C MET A 183 -6.26 -7.32 32.28
N ALA A 184 -6.00 -8.26 33.20
CA ALA A 184 -4.79 -9.08 33.17
C ALA A 184 -4.76 -10.00 31.93
N GLU A 185 -5.88 -10.65 31.60
CA GLU A 185 -6.01 -11.44 30.37
C GLU A 185 -5.84 -10.58 29.11
N ALA A 186 -6.50 -9.43 29.07
CA ALA A 186 -6.36 -8.48 27.95
C ALA A 186 -4.89 -8.08 27.77
N LYS A 187 -4.17 -7.81 28.85
CA LYS A 187 -2.75 -7.46 28.81
C LYS A 187 -1.88 -8.58 28.24
N ALA A 188 -2.10 -9.82 28.67
CA ALA A 188 -1.36 -10.97 28.16
C ALA A 188 -1.57 -11.15 26.65
N ILE A 189 -2.82 -11.01 26.18
CA ILE A 189 -3.16 -11.08 24.76
C ILE A 189 -2.50 -9.93 23.99
N ILE A 190 -2.54 -8.70 24.51
CA ILE A 190 -1.90 -7.54 23.88
C ILE A 190 -0.38 -7.74 23.75
N GLN A 191 0.26 -8.33 24.76
CA GLN A 191 1.69 -8.63 24.76
C GLN A 191 2.09 -9.72 23.74
N ALA A 192 1.17 -10.62 23.39
CA ALA A 192 1.40 -11.61 22.34
C ALA A 192 1.48 -10.99 20.92
N GLY A 193 0.96 -9.77 20.76
CA GLY A 193 1.06 -9.00 19.53
C GLY A 193 -0.29 -8.71 18.86
N PRO A 194 -0.28 -7.94 17.76
CA PRO A 194 -1.49 -7.61 17.03
C PRO A 194 -2.07 -8.85 16.35
N SER A 195 -3.41 -8.97 16.37
CA SER A 195 -4.14 -10.00 15.64
C SER A 195 -5.52 -9.51 15.23
N ALA A 196 -5.92 -9.76 13.99
CA ALA A 196 -7.25 -9.42 13.47
C ALA A 196 -8.35 -10.34 14.02
N PHE A 197 -7.97 -11.51 14.53
CA PHE A 197 -8.86 -12.47 15.15
C PHE A 197 -8.12 -13.27 16.22
N ILE A 198 -8.72 -13.34 17.39
CA ILE A 198 -8.19 -14.12 18.51
C ILE A 198 -9.10 -15.34 18.67
N GLU A 199 -8.54 -16.52 18.50
CA GLU A 199 -9.28 -17.78 18.59
C GLU A 199 -9.83 -18.00 20.01
N PRO A 200 -11.09 -18.44 20.19
CA PRO A 200 -11.70 -18.64 21.51
C PRO A 200 -10.91 -19.55 22.46
N GLU A 201 -10.10 -20.47 21.92
CA GLU A 201 -9.20 -21.36 22.64
C GLU A 201 -8.17 -20.59 23.46
N THR A 202 -7.74 -19.43 22.95
CA THR A 202 -6.73 -18.57 23.59
C THR A 202 -7.32 -17.71 24.71
N TYR A 203 -8.65 -17.62 24.82
CA TYR A 203 -9.31 -16.82 25.85
C TYR A 203 -9.07 -17.41 27.24
N GLY A 204 -8.74 -16.56 28.20
CA GLY A 204 -8.77 -16.94 29.61
C GLY A 204 -10.20 -16.98 30.18
N PRO A 205 -10.37 -17.42 31.44
CA PRO A 205 -11.67 -17.57 32.07
C PRO A 205 -12.54 -16.30 32.05
N ALA A 206 -11.95 -15.11 32.25
CA ALA A 206 -12.70 -13.86 32.30
C ALA A 206 -13.22 -13.49 30.90
N LEU A 207 -12.39 -13.56 29.87
CA LEU A 207 -12.79 -13.28 28.50
C LEU A 207 -13.78 -14.34 27.96
N ARG A 208 -13.60 -15.62 28.31
CA ARG A 208 -14.58 -16.68 27.99
C ARG A 208 -15.94 -16.41 28.60
N LYS A 209 -15.98 -15.92 29.85
CA LYS A 209 -17.23 -15.58 30.53
C LYS A 209 -17.95 -14.40 29.87
N LEU A 210 -17.22 -13.41 29.37
CA LEU A 210 -17.80 -12.35 28.54
C LEU A 210 -18.44 -12.91 27.27
N ASN A 211 -17.90 -14.02 26.75
CA ASN A 211 -18.38 -14.69 25.54
C ASN A 211 -18.54 -13.73 24.35
N PRO A 212 -17.48 -13.01 23.95
CA PRO A 212 -17.56 -12.09 22.82
C PRO A 212 -17.76 -12.87 21.52
N VAL A 213 -18.48 -12.26 20.57
CA VAL A 213 -18.63 -12.81 19.21
C VAL A 213 -17.28 -12.87 18.51
N ARG A 214 -16.47 -11.83 18.72
CA ARG A 214 -15.14 -11.70 18.12
C ARG A 214 -14.23 -10.90 19.03
N ALA A 215 -12.98 -11.33 19.16
CA ALA A 215 -11.93 -10.52 19.76
C ALA A 215 -10.81 -10.25 18.75
N GLU A 216 -10.23 -9.05 18.81
CA GLU A 216 -9.07 -8.65 18.00
C GLU A 216 -8.11 -7.80 18.83
N CYS A 217 -6.81 -7.92 18.59
CA CYS A 217 -5.78 -7.08 19.22
C CYS A 217 -5.26 -6.08 18.19
N THR A 218 -5.41 -4.79 18.49
CA THR A 218 -4.91 -3.72 17.62
C THR A 218 -4.42 -2.53 18.44
N ARG A 219 -3.30 -1.94 18.03
CA ARG A 219 -2.76 -0.69 18.59
C ARG A 219 -2.65 -0.67 20.13
N GLY A 220 -2.28 -1.80 20.73
CA GLY A 220 -2.10 -1.91 22.18
C GLY A 220 -3.40 -2.14 22.96
N SER A 221 -4.46 -2.56 22.29
CA SER A 221 -5.79 -2.73 22.89
C SER A 221 -6.44 -4.01 22.42
N LEU A 222 -7.20 -4.62 23.33
CA LEU A 222 -8.07 -5.73 23.00
C LEU A 222 -9.47 -5.18 22.69
N LEU A 223 -9.96 -5.43 21.49
CA LEU A 223 -11.32 -5.10 21.07
C LEU A 223 -12.16 -6.36 21.19
N VAL A 224 -13.29 -6.27 21.88
CA VAL A 224 -14.27 -7.34 22.01
C VAL A 224 -15.60 -6.90 21.43
N TRP A 225 -16.06 -7.60 20.39
CA TRP A 225 -17.33 -7.34 19.74
C TRP A 225 -18.40 -8.23 20.35
N MET A 226 -19.49 -7.62 20.82
CA MET A 226 -20.51 -8.30 21.61
C MET A 226 -21.75 -8.70 20.78
N GLY A 227 -21.86 -8.18 19.56
CA GLY A 227 -22.96 -8.40 18.62
C GLY A 227 -23.44 -7.10 17.99
N GLY A 228 -24.17 -7.21 16.88
CA GLY A 228 -24.65 -6.09 16.08
C GLY A 228 -23.54 -5.08 15.73
N LYS A 229 -23.72 -3.85 16.20
CA LYS A 229 -22.77 -2.75 15.99
C LYS A 229 -21.88 -2.46 17.20
N VAL A 230 -22.09 -3.16 18.32
CA VAL A 230 -21.51 -2.83 19.62
C VAL A 230 -20.29 -3.69 19.93
N GLY A 231 -19.22 -3.02 20.35
CA GLY A 231 -18.03 -3.62 20.92
C GLY A 231 -17.45 -2.79 22.06
N TYR A 232 -16.34 -3.24 22.62
CA TYR A 232 -15.66 -2.59 23.73
C TYR A 232 -14.15 -2.67 23.53
N THR A 233 -13.42 -1.57 23.79
CA THR A 233 -11.96 -1.62 23.94
C THR A 233 -11.62 -1.92 25.38
N LEU A 234 -10.62 -2.77 25.59
CA LEU A 234 -10.02 -3.07 26.88
C LEU A 234 -8.56 -2.59 26.81
N ASN A 235 -8.25 -1.61 27.66
CA ASN A 235 -6.95 -0.96 27.72
C ASN A 235 -6.39 -1.10 29.14
N PRO A 236 -5.54 -2.09 29.40
CA PRO A 236 -5.02 -2.34 30.75
C PRO A 236 -4.03 -1.27 31.21
N ASP A 237 -3.36 -0.58 30.28
CA ASP A 237 -2.28 0.36 30.58
C ASP A 237 -2.69 1.85 30.40
N SER A 238 -3.91 2.15 29.98
CA SER A 238 -4.38 3.53 29.74
C SER A 238 -5.87 3.71 30.00
N ALA A 239 -6.27 4.95 30.34
CA ALA A 239 -7.68 5.31 30.49
C ALA A 239 -8.42 5.50 29.15
N GLY A 240 -7.71 5.41 28.01
CA GLY A 240 -8.26 5.62 26.67
C GLY A 240 -7.78 4.57 25.69
N GLY A 241 -8.64 4.23 24.72
CA GLY A 241 -8.36 3.30 23.63
C GLY A 241 -8.01 3.99 22.31
N PRO A 242 -7.49 3.24 21.34
CA PRO A 242 -7.17 3.74 20.02
C PRO A 242 -8.44 4.19 19.32
N MET A 243 -8.34 5.29 18.58
CA MET A 243 -9.40 5.69 17.68
C MET A 243 -9.62 4.61 16.62
N ILE A 244 -10.86 4.13 16.53
CA ILE A 244 -11.31 3.16 15.54
C ILE A 244 -12.07 3.92 14.45
N ASN A 245 -11.56 3.85 13.21
CA ASN A 245 -12.18 4.53 12.08
C ASN A 245 -13.60 4.01 11.85
N GLY A 246 -14.55 4.92 11.65
CA GLY A 246 -15.96 4.56 11.39
C GLY A 246 -16.74 4.10 12.61
N ALA A 247 -16.25 4.40 13.83
CA ALA A 247 -16.97 4.08 15.06
C ALA A 247 -17.02 5.28 16.02
N TRP A 248 -18.11 5.35 16.79
CA TRP A 248 -18.24 6.23 17.94
C TRP A 248 -17.67 5.55 19.18
N MET A 249 -17.00 6.33 20.03
CA MET A 249 -16.44 5.84 21.28
C MET A 249 -17.06 6.60 22.45
N SER A 250 -17.44 5.86 23.49
CA SER A 250 -17.98 6.43 24.73
C SER A 250 -17.42 5.71 25.95
N GLY A 251 -17.40 6.39 27.08
CA GLY A 251 -16.95 5.80 28.35
C GLY A 251 -17.89 4.70 28.83
N THR A 252 -17.37 3.78 29.63
CA THR A 252 -18.20 2.84 30.41
C THR A 252 -18.06 3.12 31.89
N ARG A 253 -18.83 2.40 32.72
CA ARG A 253 -18.64 2.41 34.18
C ARG A 253 -17.34 1.75 34.64
N TYR A 254 -16.66 1.01 33.76
CA TYR A 254 -15.45 0.27 34.10
C TYR A 254 -14.21 1.05 33.64
N PRO A 255 -13.25 1.35 34.54
CA PRO A 255 -11.97 1.93 34.16
C PRO A 255 -11.24 1.10 33.11
N GLY A 256 -10.60 1.78 32.16
CA GLY A 256 -9.86 1.12 31.07
C GLY A 256 -10.75 0.50 29.99
N ILE A 257 -12.08 0.57 30.11
CA ILE A 257 -13.02 0.05 29.11
C ILE A 257 -13.83 1.18 28.47
N GLN A 258 -13.84 1.22 27.14
CA GLN A 258 -14.67 2.14 26.36
C GLN A 258 -15.62 1.35 25.47
N LYS A 259 -16.87 1.80 25.35
CA LYS A 259 -17.83 1.27 24.38
C LYS A 259 -17.47 1.82 23.00
N ILE A 260 -17.51 0.93 22.01
CA ILE A 260 -17.35 1.23 20.59
C ILE A 260 -18.68 0.90 19.90
N GLU A 261 -19.14 1.79 19.04
CA GLU A 261 -20.34 1.58 18.24
C GLU A 261 -20.05 1.93 16.78
N ARG A 262 -20.12 0.93 15.89
CA ARG A 262 -19.92 1.15 14.44
C ARG A 262 -21.07 1.98 13.88
N MET A 263 -20.76 2.90 12.95
CA MET A 263 -21.78 3.68 12.23
C MET A 263 -22.55 2.80 11.25
#